data_AF-A0A2N5YMY0-F1
#
_entry.id   AF-A0A2N5YMY0-F1
#
_cell.length_a   1.000
_cell.length_b   1.000
_cell.length_c   1.000
_cell.angle_alpha   90.00
_cell.angle_beta   90.00
_cell.angle_gamma   90.00
#
_symmetry.space_group_name_H-M   'P 1'
#
loop_
_entity.id
_entity.type
_entity.pdbx_description
1 polymer ?
#
loop_
_entity_poly.entity_id
_entity_poly.type
_entity_poly.pdbx_seq_one_letter_code
_entity_poly.pdbx_strand_id
1 'polypeptide(L)'
;TAVIAVVLTVYRKRDRNFNASYIYLPVLLFVGLGLIDIFVKFNQQEFVGDGEASFFTATLFAFAGIIGFIIAGIKKLEMKGFFQIKTIMGGIILGTANFGSIYFLILTLNQNFWDSSIVFGVNNVGIVVFSILIAIFFFKEKPKPINIIGIILAILSIITLSFHDKIAL
;
A
#
# COMPACT_ATOMS: atom_id res chain seq x y z
N THR A 1 -17.03 13.04 -12.27
CA THR A 1 -16.25 12.24 -13.26
C THR A 1 -15.52 11.06 -12.63
N ALA A 2 -14.80 11.21 -11.50
CA ALA A 2 -14.12 10.09 -10.81
C ALA A 2 -15.07 8.96 -10.34
N VAL A 3 -16.26 9.30 -9.85
CA VAL A 3 -17.26 8.32 -9.38
C VAL A 3 -17.74 7.39 -10.51
N ILE A 4 -17.88 7.93 -11.73
CA ILE A 4 -18.35 7.18 -12.90
C ILE A 4 -17.27 6.17 -13.35
N ALA A 5 -15.99 6.54 -13.24
CA ALA A 5 -14.87 5.65 -13.54
C ALA A 5 -14.80 4.46 -12.58
N VAL A 6 -14.99 4.69 -11.27
CA VAL A 6 -15.02 3.63 -10.25
C VAL A 6 -16.18 2.67 -10.48
N VAL A 7 -17.37 3.17 -10.80
CA VAL A 7 -18.55 2.33 -11.09
C VAL A 7 -18.33 1.46 -12.32
N LEU A 8 -17.70 2.01 -13.37
CA LEU A 8 -17.40 1.26 -14.59
C LEU A 8 -16.28 0.22 -14.40
N THR A 9 -15.33 0.43 -13.47
CA THR A 9 -14.27 -0.55 -13.19
C THR A 9 -14.80 -1.78 -12.43
N VAL A 10 -15.87 -1.61 -11.66
CA VAL A 10 -16.53 -2.69 -10.90
C VAL A 10 -17.39 -3.58 -11.82
N TYR A 11 -17.85 -3.08 -12.97
CA TYR A 11 -18.73 -3.82 -13.85
C TYR A 11 -17.98 -4.89 -14.66
N ARG A 12 -17.78 -6.06 -14.04
CA ARG A 12 -17.17 -7.24 -14.66
C ARG A 12 -18.26 -8.18 -15.16
N LYS A 13 -18.44 -8.30 -16.48
CA LYS A 13 -19.22 -9.40 -17.07
C LYS A 13 -18.37 -10.69 -17.01
N ARG A 14 -18.52 -11.46 -15.94
CA ARG A 14 -17.98 -12.82 -15.79
C ARG A 14 -19.02 -13.67 -15.03
N ASP A 15 -19.32 -14.84 -15.59
CA ASP A 15 -20.46 -15.70 -15.25
C ASP A 15 -20.63 -16.02 -13.75
N ARG A 16 -21.91 -15.90 -13.34
CA ARG A 16 -22.67 -16.44 -12.20
C ARG A 16 -22.20 -16.13 -10.76
N ASN A 17 -23.06 -15.39 -10.05
CA ASN A 17 -23.06 -15.07 -8.61
C ASN A 17 -22.22 -13.87 -8.13
N PHE A 18 -22.15 -12.77 -8.90
CA PHE A 18 -21.69 -11.50 -8.35
C PHE A 18 -22.82 -10.83 -7.56
N ASN A 19 -22.90 -11.09 -6.25
CA ASN A 19 -23.77 -10.33 -5.37
C ASN A 19 -23.25 -8.89 -5.32
N ALA A 20 -24.07 -7.91 -5.71
CA ALA A 20 -23.74 -6.48 -5.60
C ALA A 20 -23.32 -6.07 -4.18
N SER A 21 -23.65 -6.92 -3.19
CA SER A 21 -23.17 -6.86 -1.82
C SER A 21 -21.65 -6.86 -1.68
N TYR A 22 -20.80 -7.24 -2.65
CA TYR A 22 -19.34 -7.19 -2.49
C TYR A 22 -18.70 -5.84 -2.87
N ILE A 23 -19.49 -4.85 -3.29
CA ILE A 23 -19.03 -3.49 -3.63
C ILE A 23 -18.47 -2.73 -2.41
N TYR A 24 -18.87 -3.09 -1.19
CA TYR A 24 -18.29 -2.45 0.01
C TYR A 24 -16.80 -2.76 0.18
N LEU A 25 -16.29 -3.86 -0.39
CA LEU A 25 -14.89 -4.27 -0.19
C LEU A 25 -13.90 -3.27 -0.81
N PRO A 26 -14.01 -2.86 -2.09
CA PRO A 26 -13.19 -1.78 -2.64
C PRO A 26 -13.31 -0.45 -1.88
N VAL A 27 -14.52 -0.10 -1.41
CA VAL A 27 -14.75 1.14 -0.66
C VAL A 27 -14.06 1.08 0.71
N LEU A 28 -14.16 -0.04 1.41
CA LEU A 28 -13.51 -0.28 2.69
C LEU A 28 -11.98 -0.23 2.55
N LEU A 29 -11.43 -0.84 1.50
CA LEU A 29 -10.01 -0.77 1.18
C LEU A 29 -9.57 0.68 0.88
N PHE A 30 -10.34 1.41 0.09
CA PHE A 30 -10.04 2.80 -0.24
C PHE A 30 -9.99 3.69 1.01
N VAL A 31 -11.01 3.59 1.88
CA VAL A 31 -11.08 4.35 3.12
C VAL A 31 -9.98 3.92 4.08
N GLY A 32 -9.74 2.62 4.25
CA GLY A 32 -8.70 2.10 5.13
C GLY A 32 -7.29 2.54 4.72
N LEU A 33 -6.97 2.46 3.42
CA LEU A 33 -5.68 2.89 2.89
C LEU A 33 -5.49 4.41 3.06
N GLY A 34 -6.51 5.22 2.76
CA GLY A 34 -6.45 6.67 2.97
C GLY A 34 -6.27 7.04 4.44
N LEU A 35 -6.96 6.35 5.36
CA LEU A 35 -6.77 6.55 6.79
C LEU A 35 -5.34 6.22 7.24
N ILE A 36 -4.76 5.12 6.74
CA ILE A 36 -3.37 4.76 7.04
C ILE A 36 -2.42 5.87 6.58
N ASP A 37 -2.57 6.39 5.36
CA ASP A 37 -1.73 7.48 4.84
C ASP A 37 -1.86 8.75 5.69
N ILE A 38 -3.09 9.11 6.10
CA ILE A 38 -3.35 10.24 6.99
C ILE A 38 -2.67 10.02 8.36
N PHE A 39 -2.80 8.84 8.95
CA PHE A 39 -2.16 8.54 10.24
C PHE A 39 -0.64 8.59 10.14
N VAL A 40 -0.05 8.05 9.06
CA VAL A 40 1.38 8.11 8.82
C VAL A 40 1.84 9.56 8.72
N LYS A 41 1.15 10.39 7.94
CA LYS A 41 1.44 11.83 7.83
C LYS A 41 1.29 12.56 9.16
N PHE A 42 0.20 12.30 9.89
CA PHE A 42 -0.07 12.92 11.18
C PHE A 42 1.01 12.58 12.21
N ASN A 43 1.40 11.29 12.29
CA ASN A 43 2.47 10.87 13.18
C ASN A 43 3.82 11.46 12.76
N GLN A 44 4.08 11.53 11.45
CA GLN A 44 5.28 12.16 10.92
C GLN A 44 5.39 13.63 11.35
N GLN A 45 4.31 14.40 11.24
CA GLN A 45 4.30 15.82 11.58
C GLN A 45 4.41 16.09 13.08
N GLU A 46 3.75 15.29 13.91
CA GLU A 46 3.60 15.58 15.34
C GLU A 46 4.66 14.87 16.21
N PHE A 47 5.13 13.70 15.80
CA PHE A 47 5.91 12.80 16.66
C PHE A 47 7.23 12.31 16.06
N VAL A 48 7.57 12.66 14.80
CA VAL A 48 8.80 12.18 14.15
C VAL A 48 9.65 13.35 13.69
N GLY A 49 10.63 13.73 14.51
CA GLY A 49 11.64 14.73 14.14
C GLY A 49 12.60 14.24 13.04
N ASP A 50 13.40 15.15 12.49
CA ASP A 50 14.42 14.82 11.50
C ASP A 50 15.43 13.80 12.05
N GLY A 51 15.38 12.57 11.51
CA GLY A 51 16.24 11.44 11.91
C GLY A 51 15.55 10.35 12.74
N GLU A 52 14.29 10.55 13.16
CA GLU A 52 13.57 9.58 14.01
C GLU A 52 12.71 8.57 13.22
N ALA A 53 12.77 8.62 11.88
CA ALA A 53 12.05 7.70 10.99
C ALA A 53 12.27 6.22 11.32
N SER A 54 13.49 5.88 11.77
CA SER A 54 13.86 4.53 12.19
C SER A 54 13.13 4.12 13.49
N PHE A 55 13.05 5.03 14.47
CA PHE A 55 12.34 4.78 15.74
C PHE A 55 10.84 4.62 15.54
N PHE A 56 10.23 5.46 14.70
CA PHE A 56 8.81 5.33 14.34
C PHE A 56 8.52 3.97 13.70
N THR A 57 9.29 3.61 12.67
CA THR A 57 9.10 2.36 11.94
C THR A 57 9.37 1.15 12.83
N ALA A 58 10.39 1.20 13.69
CA ALA A 58 10.70 0.15 14.65
C ALA A 58 9.58 -0.05 15.67
N THR A 59 9.00 1.05 16.16
CA THR A 59 7.86 1.01 17.10
C THR A 59 6.63 0.40 16.44
N LEU A 60 6.32 0.78 15.19
CA LEU A 60 5.23 0.21 14.41
C LEU A 60 5.39 -1.31 14.23
N PHE A 61 6.60 -1.78 13.91
CA PHE A 61 6.90 -3.20 13.80
C PHE A 61 6.88 -3.94 15.14
N ALA A 62 7.30 -3.29 16.23
CA ALA A 62 7.20 -3.84 17.58
C ALA A 62 5.73 -4.08 17.97
N PHE A 63 4.86 -3.10 17.73
CA PHE A 63 3.42 -3.26 17.95
C PHE A 63 2.83 -4.37 17.06
N ALA A 64 3.20 -4.43 15.78
CA ALA A 64 2.76 -5.49 14.88
C ALA A 64 3.20 -6.88 15.39
N GLY A 65 4.43 -6.99 15.91
CA GLY A 65 4.95 -8.20 16.54
C GLY A 65 4.17 -8.60 17.79
N ILE A 66 3.93 -7.66 18.71
CA ILE A 66 3.15 -7.89 19.94
C ILE A 66 1.75 -8.38 19.61
N ILE A 67 1.05 -7.68 18.69
CA ILE A 67 -0.29 -8.08 18.24
C ILE A 67 -0.25 -9.47 17.60
N GLY A 68 0.77 -9.74 16.78
CA GLY A 68 1.00 -11.05 16.19
C GLY A 68 1.14 -12.16 17.24
N PHE A 69 1.93 -11.93 18.29
CA PHE A 69 2.08 -12.86 19.41
C PHE A 69 0.79 -13.06 20.21
N ILE A 70 0.03 -11.98 20.46
CA ILE A 70 -1.27 -12.06 21.15
C ILE A 70 -2.24 -12.93 20.34
N ILE A 71 -2.35 -12.68 19.03
CA ILE A 71 -3.21 -13.47 18.15
C ILE A 71 -2.76 -14.93 18.09
N ALA A 72 -1.44 -15.18 18.04
CA ALA A 72 -0.88 -16.53 18.08
C ALA A 72 -1.26 -17.27 19.37
N GLY A 73 -1.20 -16.59 20.52
CA GLY A 73 -1.61 -17.13 21.82
C GLY A 73 -3.11 -17.42 21.90
N ILE A 74 -3.96 -16.48 21.49
CA ILE A 74 -5.43 -16.64 21.52
C ILE A 74 -5.88 -17.79 20.61
N LYS A 75 -5.34 -17.86 19.39
CA LYS A 75 -5.71 -18.89 18.41
C LYS A 75 -5.05 -20.25 18.66
N LYS A 76 -4.22 -20.39 19.70
CA LYS A 76 -3.41 -21.59 19.99
C LYS A 76 -2.73 -22.13 18.73
N LEU A 77 -2.18 -21.22 17.92
CA LEU A 77 -1.52 -21.58 16.67
C LEU A 77 -0.35 -22.51 16.98
N GLU A 78 -0.29 -23.66 16.30
CA GLU A 78 0.80 -24.61 16.48
C GLU A 78 2.13 -23.94 16.13
N MET A 79 2.94 -23.66 17.15
CA MET A 79 4.24 -23.01 16.98
C MET A 79 5.23 -23.83 16.14
N LYS A 80 4.92 -25.11 15.87
CA LYS A 80 5.73 -26.00 15.02
C LYS A 80 5.92 -25.44 13.60
N GLY A 81 4.92 -24.75 13.04
CA GLY A 81 5.04 -24.11 11.72
C GLY A 81 5.85 -22.80 11.75
N PHE A 82 5.89 -22.14 12.91
CA PHE A 82 6.61 -20.87 13.12
C PHE A 82 8.12 -21.09 13.15
N PHE A 83 8.59 -22.17 13.80
CA PHE A 83 10.02 -22.48 13.91
C PHE A 83 10.63 -23.12 12.65
N GLN A 84 9.85 -23.27 11.58
CA GLN A 84 10.43 -23.72 10.31
C GLN A 84 11.32 -22.64 9.72
N ILE A 85 12.54 -23.02 9.34
CA ILE A 85 13.53 -22.09 8.76
C ILE A 85 12.96 -21.33 7.55
N LYS A 86 12.13 -21.99 6.73
CA LYS A 86 11.47 -21.37 5.56
C LYS A 86 10.49 -20.26 5.97
N THR A 87 9.71 -20.49 7.04
CA THR A 87 8.77 -19.51 7.58
C THR A 87 9.51 -18.32 8.18
N ILE A 88 10.57 -18.57 8.94
CA ILE A 88 11.40 -17.51 9.54
C ILE A 88 12.08 -16.68 8.45
N MET A 89 12.72 -17.32 7.47
CA MET A 89 13.37 -16.60 6.36
C MET A 89 12.36 -15.80 5.54
N GLY A 90 11.19 -16.37 5.22
CA GLY A 90 10.13 -15.66 4.52
C GLY A 90 9.62 -14.45 5.32
N GLY A 91 9.44 -14.61 6.63
CA GLY A 91 9.05 -13.55 7.54
C GLY A 91 10.10 -12.44 7.64
N ILE A 92 11.38 -12.77 7.73
CA ILE A 92 12.48 -11.79 7.77
C ILE A 92 12.55 -11.03 6.45
N ILE A 93 12.53 -11.70 5.29
CA ILE A 93 12.59 -11.04 3.99
C ILE A 93 11.40 -10.09 3.81
N LEU A 94 10.18 -10.58 4.09
CA LEU A 94 8.97 -9.79 3.96
C LEU A 94 8.94 -8.62 4.97
N GLY A 95 9.37 -8.86 6.20
CA GLY A 95 9.47 -7.86 7.26
C GLY A 95 10.45 -6.76 6.91
N THR A 96 11.66 -7.10 6.47
CA THR A 96 12.68 -6.13 6.03
C THR A 96 12.18 -5.30 4.84
N ALA A 97 11.52 -5.93 3.86
CA ALA A 97 10.96 -5.21 2.73
C ALA A 97 9.88 -4.19 3.15
N ASN A 98 8.97 -4.58 4.06
CA ASN A 98 7.94 -3.67 4.58
C ASN A 98 8.53 -2.57 5.48
N PHE A 99 9.54 -2.90 6.29
CA PHE A 99 10.23 -1.93 7.14
C PHE A 99 10.88 -0.86 6.27
N GLY A 100 11.63 -1.28 5.25
CA GLY A 100 12.24 -0.37 4.29
C GLY A 100 11.20 0.52 3.59
N SER A 101 10.07 -0.05 3.18
CA SER A 101 9.00 0.71 2.51
C SER A 101 8.50 1.89 3.34
N ILE A 102 8.14 1.67 4.61
CA ILE A 102 7.66 2.76 5.49
C ILE A 102 8.80 3.71 5.86
N TYR A 103 9.98 3.18 6.17
CA TYR A 103 11.15 3.99 6.51
C TYR A 103 11.51 5.00 5.41
N PHE A 104 11.59 4.55 4.15
CA PHE A 104 11.88 5.43 3.03
C PHE A 104 10.73 6.41 2.75
N LEU A 105 9.48 5.99 2.95
CA LEU A 105 8.32 6.88 2.81
C LEU A 105 8.41 8.06 3.80
N ILE A 106 8.68 7.78 5.08
CA ILE A 106 8.87 8.82 6.11
C ILE A 106 10.08 9.70 5.77
N LEU A 107 11.19 9.10 5.33
CA LEU A 107 12.38 9.85 4.95
C LEU A 107 12.08 10.85 3.83
N THR A 108 11.31 10.45 2.82
CA THR A 108 10.90 11.33 1.73
C THR A 108 9.94 12.43 2.21
N LEU A 109 9.01 12.11 3.11
CA LEU A 109 8.11 13.10 3.70
C LEU A 109 8.87 14.16 4.53
N ASN A 110 9.92 13.77 5.26
CA ASN A 110 10.71 14.70 6.08
C ASN A 110 11.56 15.66 5.24
N GLN A 111 12.04 15.25 4.07
CA GLN A 111 12.87 16.13 3.24
C GLN A 111 12.11 17.29 2.57
N ASN A 112 10.77 17.35 2.70
CA ASN A 112 9.90 18.43 2.18
C ASN A 112 10.15 18.82 0.71
N PHE A 113 10.75 17.94 -0.09
CA PHE A 113 11.04 18.23 -1.50
C PHE A 113 9.77 18.30 -2.35
N TRP A 114 8.81 17.40 -2.08
CA TRP A 114 7.53 17.28 -2.78
C TRP A 114 6.39 17.35 -1.77
N ASP A 115 5.22 17.86 -2.19
CA ASP A 115 4.04 17.81 -1.34
C ASP A 115 3.69 16.36 -0.98
N SER A 116 3.26 16.16 0.27
CA SER A 116 2.93 14.82 0.77
C SER A 116 1.88 14.14 -0.10
N SER A 117 0.95 14.90 -0.69
CA SER A 117 -0.07 14.39 -1.62
C SER A 117 0.54 13.72 -2.85
N ILE A 118 1.64 14.25 -3.38
CA ILE A 118 2.39 13.63 -4.48
C ILE A 118 3.10 12.39 -3.97
N VAL A 119 3.78 12.47 -2.82
CA VAL A 119 4.53 11.33 -2.26
C VAL A 119 3.61 10.13 -2.02
N PHE A 120 2.45 10.33 -1.38
CA PHE A 120 1.45 9.28 -1.19
C PHE A 120 0.84 8.81 -2.51
N GLY A 121 0.54 9.71 -3.45
CA GLY A 121 0.03 9.35 -4.77
C GLY A 121 1.00 8.47 -5.58
N VAL A 122 2.29 8.82 -5.56
CA VAL A 122 3.36 8.05 -6.19
C VAL A 122 3.53 6.70 -5.50
N ASN A 123 3.51 6.64 -4.17
CA ASN A 123 3.61 5.38 -3.45
C ASN A 123 2.44 4.43 -3.78
N ASN A 124 1.20 4.92 -3.71
CA ASN A 124 0.00 4.12 -3.94
C ASN A 124 -0.08 3.59 -5.37
N VAL A 125 0.16 4.43 -6.38
CA VAL A 125 0.17 3.95 -7.77
C VAL A 125 1.43 3.13 -8.08
N GLY A 126 2.57 3.51 -7.51
CA GLY A 126 3.83 2.78 -7.65
C GLY A 126 3.68 1.32 -7.25
N ILE A 127 3.07 1.04 -6.09
CA ILE A 127 2.78 -0.32 -5.62
C ILE A 127 1.89 -1.07 -6.62
N VAL A 128 0.85 -0.43 -7.15
CA VAL A 128 -0.06 -1.05 -8.13
C VAL A 128 0.69 -1.41 -9.42
N VAL A 129 1.48 -0.47 -9.97
CA VAL A 129 2.28 -0.70 -11.19
C VAL A 129 3.31 -1.80 -10.96
N PHE A 130 4.05 -1.74 -9.86
CA PHE A 130 5.10 -2.73 -9.55
C PHE A 130 4.51 -4.13 -9.35
N SER A 131 3.36 -4.23 -8.67
CA SER A 131 2.64 -5.49 -8.49
C SER A 131 2.22 -6.10 -9.84
N ILE A 132 1.77 -5.27 -10.79
CA ILE A 132 1.38 -5.73 -12.12
C ILE A 132 2.61 -6.14 -12.94
N LEU A 133 3.72 -5.40 -12.84
CA LEU A 133 4.97 -5.78 -13.49
C LEU A 133 5.45 -7.14 -12.98
N ILE A 134 5.49 -7.35 -11.66
CA ILE A 134 5.83 -8.64 -11.06
C ILE A 134 4.88 -9.73 -11.57
N ALA A 135 3.57 -9.48 -11.60
CA ALA A 135 2.58 -10.42 -12.12
C ALA A 135 2.86 -10.82 -13.58
N ILE A 136 3.21 -9.86 -14.44
CA ILE A 136 3.54 -10.11 -15.85
C ILE A 136 4.86 -10.87 -15.98
N PHE A 137 5.91 -10.48 -15.26
CA PHE A 137 7.25 -11.06 -15.42
C PHE A 137 7.40 -12.44 -14.78
N PHE A 138 6.88 -12.63 -13.56
CA PHE A 138 7.03 -13.90 -12.83
C PHE A 138 5.93 -14.91 -13.17
N PHE A 139 4.68 -14.47 -13.25
CA PHE A 139 3.54 -15.37 -13.49
C PHE A 139 3.16 -15.47 -14.97
N LYS A 140 3.76 -14.65 -15.85
CA LYS A 140 3.47 -14.58 -17.29
C LYS A 140 1.98 -14.34 -17.57
N GLU A 141 1.30 -13.67 -16.64
CA GLU A 141 -0.11 -13.34 -16.79
C GLU A 141 -0.28 -12.26 -17.85
N LYS A 142 -1.22 -12.47 -18.78
CA LYS A 142 -1.61 -11.45 -19.76
C LYS A 142 -2.59 -10.48 -19.09
N PRO A 143 -2.19 -9.22 -18.82
CA PRO A 143 -3.08 -8.27 -18.18
C PRO A 143 -4.27 -8.01 -19.10
N LYS A 144 -5.46 -7.89 -18.52
CA LYS A 144 -6.65 -7.54 -19.30
C LYS A 144 -6.51 -6.11 -19.84
N PRO A 145 -7.07 -5.79 -21.02
CA PRO A 145 -7.02 -4.43 -21.58
C PRO A 145 -7.53 -3.35 -20.61
N ILE A 146 -8.55 -3.68 -19.81
CA ILE A 146 -9.11 -2.79 -18.78
C ILE A 146 -8.10 -2.46 -17.66
N ASN A 147 -7.23 -3.40 -17.29
CA ASN A 147 -6.20 -3.18 -16.27
C ASN A 147 -5.11 -2.26 -16.82
N ILE A 148 -4.74 -2.42 -18.09
CA ILE A 148 -3.77 -1.55 -18.77
C ILE A 148 -4.28 -0.11 -18.83
N ILE A 149 -5.56 0.07 -19.19
CA ILE A 149 -6.19 1.40 -19.21
C ILE A 149 -6.18 2.03 -17.81
N GLY A 150 -6.47 1.26 -16.76
CA GLY A 150 -6.38 1.72 -15.37
C GLY A 150 -4.98 2.18 -14.98
N ILE A 151 -3.94 1.44 -15.41
CA ILE A 151 -2.54 1.83 -15.17
C ILE A 151 -2.21 3.14 -15.88
N ILE A 152 -2.57 3.27 -17.16
CA ILE A 152 -2.31 4.48 -17.95
C ILE A 152 -2.99 5.68 -17.30
N LEU A 153 -4.25 5.54 -16.87
CA LEU A 153 -5.00 6.58 -16.16
C LEU A 153 -4.36 6.96 -14.82
N ALA A 154 -3.86 5.99 -14.06
CA ALA A 154 -3.19 6.24 -12.79
C ALA A 154 -1.87 6.99 -12.98
N ILE A 155 -1.06 6.60 -13.98
CA ILE A 155 0.18 7.28 -14.35
C ILE A 155 -0.10 8.71 -14.81
N LEU A 156 -1.09 8.91 -15.69
CA LEU A 156 -1.50 10.24 -16.13
C LEU A 156 -1.95 11.12 -14.97
N SER A 157 -2.69 10.55 -14.01
CA SER A 157 -3.14 11.29 -12.82
C SER A 157 -1.97 11.77 -11.96
N ILE A 158 -0.94 10.93 -11.74
CA ILE A 158 0.27 11.35 -11.02
C ILE A 158 1.02 12.43 -11.78
N ILE A 159 1.19 12.26 -13.11
CA ILE A 159 1.88 13.24 -13.94
C ILE A 159 1.18 14.59 -13.83
N THR A 160 -0.14 14.63 -13.99
CA THR A 160 -0.91 15.88 -13.84
C THR A 160 -0.76 16.49 -12.44
N LEU A 161 -0.77 15.67 -11.38
CA LEU A 161 -0.55 16.13 -10.01
C LEU A 161 0.86 16.72 -9.82
N SER A 162 1.89 16.04 -10.34
CA SER A 162 3.29 16.45 -10.25
C SER A 162 3.63 17.69 -11.09
N PHE A 163 2.96 17.88 -12.23
CA PHE A 163 3.08 19.11 -13.01
C PHE A 163 2.41 20.31 -12.33
N HIS A 164 1.37 20.09 -11.51
CA HIS A 164 0.70 21.16 -10.78
C HIS A 164 1.60 21.78 -9.70
N ASP A 165 2.32 20.96 -8.92
CA ASP A 165 3.28 21.44 -7.90
C ASP A 165 4.40 22.31 -8.50
N LYS A 166 4.89 21.97 -9.69
CA LYS A 166 5.95 22.73 -10.36
C LYS A 166 5.52 24.10 -10.88
N ILE A 167 4.22 24.35 -11.03
CA ILE A 167 3.67 25.63 -11.51
C ILE A 167 3.28 26.55 -10.34
N ALA A 168 3.16 25.99 -9.12
CA ALA A 168 2.84 26.74 -7.90
C ALA A 168 4.08 27.28 -7.14
N LEU A 169 5.29 26.99 -7.64
CA LEU A 169 6.59 27.58 -7.23
C LEU A 169 7.00 28.70 -8.19
#